data_AF-A0AAW1WVQ4-F1
#
_entry.id   AF-A0AAW1WVQ4-F1
#
_cell.length_a   1.000
_cell.length_b   1.000
_cell.length_c   1.000
_cell.angle_alpha   90.00
_cell.angle_beta   90.00
_cell.angle_gamma   90.00
#
_symmetry.space_group_name_H-M   'P 1'
#
loop_
_entity.id
_entity.type
_entity.pdbx_description
1 polymer ?
#
loop_
_entity_poly.entity_id
_entity_poly.type
_entity_poly.pdbx_seq_one_letter_code
_entity_poly.pdbx_strand_id
1 'polypeptide(L)' 'MLEDQVANLLQKYLGNYVRGLNKEALKISVWRGDVELTNMQLKPEALNALKLPVKVKAGFLGSVKLKYVEKFDSF' A
#
# COMPACT_ATOMS: atom_id res chain seq x y z
N MET A 1 15.09 -10.00 3.73
CA MET A 1 14.30 -10.18 4.97
C MET A 1 12.82 -10.11 4.59
N LEU A 2 11.91 -10.58 5.45
CA LEU A 2 10.48 -10.66 5.14
C LEU A 2 9.89 -9.26 4.90
N GLU A 3 10.36 -8.27 5.64
CA GLU A 3 9.96 -6.88 5.64
C GLU A 3 10.20 -6.23 4.27
N ASP A 4 11.35 -6.50 3.65
CA ASP A 4 11.64 -6.03 2.28
C ASP A 4 10.70 -6.69 1.26
N GLN A 5 10.34 -7.95 1.45
CA GLN A 5 9.38 -8.64 0.56
C GLN A 5 7.98 -8.02 0.69
N VAL A 6 7.52 -7.77 1.92
CA VAL A 6 6.23 -7.13 2.20
C VAL A 6 6.21 -5.70 1.66
N ALA A 7 7.27 -4.91 1.87
CA ALA A 7 7.36 -3.55 1.33
C ALA A 7 7.35 -3.55 -0.21
N ASN A 8 8.10 -4.45 -0.85
CA ASN A 8 8.08 -4.58 -2.31
C ASN A 8 6.71 -5.04 -2.84
N LEU A 9 6.02 -5.95 -2.12
CA LEU A 9 4.67 -6.41 -2.45
C LEU A 9 3.69 -5.23 -2.41
N LEU A 10 3.64 -4.51 -1.30
CA LEU A 10 2.79 -3.34 -1.13
C LEU A 10 3.06 -2.28 -2.19
N GLN A 11 4.33 -2.04 -2.55
CA GLN A 11 4.66 -1.12 -3.62
C GLN A 11 4.19 -1.60 -4.99
N LYS A 12 4.35 -2.89 -5.30
CA LYS A 12 3.89 -3.47 -6.58
C LYS A 12 2.37 -3.42 -6.73
N TYR A 13 1.64 -3.74 -5.67
CA TYR A 13 0.19 -3.79 -5.72
C TYR A 13 -0.42 -2.40 -5.56
N LEU A 14 -0.06 -1.61 -4.54
CA LEU A 14 -0.69 -0.30 -4.31
C LEU A 14 -0.13 0.81 -5.19
N GLY A 15 1.14 0.72 -5.62
CA GLY A 15 1.81 1.76 -6.40
C GLY A 15 1.14 2.07 -7.74
N ASN A 16 0.36 1.14 -8.30
CA ASN A 16 -0.42 1.38 -9.52
C ASN A 16 -1.75 2.11 -9.28
N TYR A 17 -2.24 2.13 -8.04
CA TYR A 17 -3.53 2.73 -7.68
C TYR A 17 -3.40 4.09 -7.00
N VAL A 18 -2.34 4.30 -6.21
CA VAL A 18 -2.18 5.53 -5.41
C VAL A 18 -0.94 6.33 -5.75
N ARG A 19 -1.02 7.64 -5.53
CA ARG A 19 0.11 8.58 -5.59
C ARG A 19 0.73 8.75 -4.20
N GLY A 20 2.02 9.08 -4.17
CA GLY A 20 2.72 9.41 -2.91
C GLY A 20 3.17 8.20 -2.08
N LEU A 21 3.12 6.99 -2.64
CA LEU A 21 3.58 5.78 -1.94
C LEU A 21 5.12 5.76 -1.89
N ASN A 22 5.71 6.16 -0.76
CA ASN A 22 7.16 6.17 -0.54
C ASN A 22 7.65 4.80 -0.02
N LYS A 23 8.61 4.20 -0.73
CA LYS A 23 9.23 2.91 -0.39
C LYS A 23 9.90 2.91 0.99
N GLU A 24 10.58 3.99 1.35
CA GLU A 24 11.33 4.09 2.61
C GLU A 24 10.37 4.17 3.81
N ALA A 25 9.35 5.02 3.71
CA ALA A 25 8.30 5.13 4.73
C ALA A 25 7.57 3.79 4.92
N LEU A 26 7.29 3.08 3.83
CA LEU A 26 6.66 1.77 3.85
C LEU A 26 7.52 0.72 4.58
N LYS A 27 8.83 0.69 4.31
CA LYS A 27 9.76 -0.20 5.01
C LYS A 27 9.78 0.05 6.52
N ILE A 28 9.78 1.32 6.93
CA ILE A 28 9.75 1.71 8.35
C ILE A 28 8.46 1.22 9.03
N SER A 29 7.31 1.37 8.37
CA SER A 29 6.03 0.88 8.91
C SER A 29 5.97 -0.65 8.97
N VAL A 30 6.48 -1.34 7.93
CA VAL A 30 6.51 -2.82 7.91
C VAL A 30 7.37 -3.38 9.05
N TRP A 31 8.51 -2.77 9.31
CA TRP A 31 9.39 -3.16 10.42
C TRP A 31 8.71 -3.04 11.80
N ARG A 32 7.78 -2.10 11.97
CA ARG A 32 7.00 -1.95 13.21
C ARG A 32 5.86 -2.96 13.37
N GLY A 33 5.60 -3.79 12.36
CA GLY A 33 4.52 -4.78 12.35
C GLY A 33 3.11 -4.20 12.18
N ASP A 34 2.99 -2.88 12.08
CA ASP A 34 1.72 -2.18 11.85
C ASP A 34 1.87 -1.20 10.67
N VAL A 35 1.28 -1.58 9.53
CA VAL A 35 1.31 -0.76 8.32
C VAL A 35 -0.05 -0.11 8.14
N GLU A 36 -0.12 1.19 8.37
CA GLU A 36 -1.28 2.00 8.06
C GLU A 36 -0.91 3.05 7.02
N LEU A 37 -1.53 2.95 5.84
CA LEU A 37 -1.45 3.94 4.78
C LEU A 37 -2.75 4.70 4.73
N THR A 38 -2.70 5.99 5.04
CA THR A 38 -3.89 6.85 5.04
C THR A 38 -3.78 7.94 4.00
N ASN A 39 -4.95 8.46 3.64
CA ASN A 39 -5.07 9.72 2.94
C ASN A 39 -4.33 9.81 1.60
N MET A 40 -4.38 8.74 0.80
CA MET A 40 -3.64 8.66 -0.46
C MET A 40 -4.52 9.03 -1.65
N GLN A 41 -4.01 9.88 -2.54
CA GLN A 41 -4.72 10.23 -3.76
C GLN A 41 -4.69 9.07 -4.75
N LEU A 42 -5.85 8.70 -5.29
CA LEU A 42 -5.93 7.72 -6.36
C LEU A 42 -5.39 8.30 -7.67
N LYS A 43 -4.68 7.46 -8.41
CA LYS A 43 -4.30 7.75 -9.79
C LYS A 43 -5.55 7.71 -10.67
N PRO A 44 -5.70 8.61 -11.66
CA PRO A 44 -6.79 8.54 -12.63
C PRO A 44 -6.86 7.19 -13.34
N GLU A 45 -5.71 6.53 -13.50
CA GLU A 45 -5.55 5.25 -14.18
C GLU A 45 -5.81 4.03 -13.27
N ALA A 46 -6.03 4.25 -11.97
CA ALA A 46 -6.14 3.18 -10.97
C ALA A 46 -7.21 2.13 -11.31
N LEU A 47 -8.31 2.54 -11.96
CA LEU A 47 -9.41 1.64 -12.33
C LEU A 47 -9.34 1.14 -13.78
N ASN A 48 -8.32 1.54 -14.55
CA ASN A 48 -8.21 1.16 -15.96
C ASN A 48 -8.09 -0.36 -16.15
N ALA A 49 -7.52 -1.07 -15.17
CA ALA A 49 -7.41 -2.53 -15.19
C ALA A 49 -8.78 -3.24 -15.24
N LEU A 50 -9.85 -2.59 -14.78
CA LEU A 50 -11.22 -3.14 -14.80
C LEU A 50 -11.90 -3.01 -16.18
N LYS A 51 -11.28 -2.31 -17.14
CA LYS A 51 -11.81 -2.07 -18.50
C LYS A 51 -13.26 -1.54 -18.51
N LEU A 52 -13.59 -0.72 -17.53
CA LEU A 52 -14.91 -0.12 -17.39
C LEU A 52 -14.99 1.17 -18.25
N PRO A 53 -16.16 1.51 -18.82
CA PRO A 53 -16.37 2.75 -19.57
C PRO A 53 -16.55 3.95 -18.62
N VAL A 54 -15.72 4.05 -17.58
CA VAL A 54 -15.76 5.11 -16.56
C VAL A 54 -14.37 5.71 -16.39
N LYS A 55 -14.32 7.01 -16.15
CA LYS A 55 -13.07 7.75 -15.91
C LYS A 55 -13.03 8.28 -14.49
N VAL A 56 -11.96 7.98 -13.75
CA VAL A 56 -11.73 8.55 -12.43
C VAL A 56 -11.32 10.02 -12.60
N LYS A 57 -12.16 10.95 -12.14
CA LYS A 57 -11.82 12.38 -12.11
C LYS A 57 -11.03 12.76 -10.86
N ALA A 58 -11.45 12.23 -9.72
CA ALA A 58 -10.80 12.36 -8.43
C ALA A 58 -11.16 11.16 -7.57
N GLY A 59 -10.28 10.78 -6.67
CA GLY A 59 -10.50 9.65 -5.77
C GLY A 59 -9.46 9.65 -4.66
N PHE A 60 -9.84 9.08 -3.53
CA PHE A 60 -9.03 9.09 -2.34
C PHE A 60 -9.15 7.75 -1.62
N LEU A 61 -8.01 7.19 -1.28
CA LEU A 61 -7.91 6.00 -0.45
C LEU A 61 -7.79 6.46 1.00
N GLY A 62 -8.88 6.26 1.76
CA GLY A 62 -8.99 6.72 3.14
C GLY A 62 -7.99 6.03 4.06
N SER A 63 -8.06 4.71 4.18
CA SER A 63 -7.05 3.92 4.88
C SER A 63 -6.91 2.51 4.32
N VAL A 64 -5.68 2.01 4.35
CA VAL A 64 -5.35 0.59 4.18
C VAL A 64 -4.49 0.20 5.36
N LYS A 65 -4.94 -0.82 6.10
CA LYS A 65 -4.19 -1.41 7.22
C LYS A 65 -3.74 -2.81 6.83
N LEU A 66 -2.45 -3.08 7.00
CA LEU A 66 -1.89 -4.42 6.92
C LEU A 66 -1.37 -4.80 8.30
N LYS A 67 -1.93 -5.89 8.85
CA LYS A 67 -1.46 -6.49 10.09
C LYS A 67 -0.80 -7.81 9.76
N TYR A 68 0.46 -7.95 10.13
CA TYR A 68 1.16 -9.23 10.11
C TYR A 68 1.81 -9.44 11.47
N VAL A 69 1.65 -10.65 12.02
CA VAL A 69 2.28 -11.03 13.27
C VAL A 69 3.51 -11.83 12.91
N GLU A 70 4.68 -11.22 13.05
CA GLU A 70 5.92 -11.99 13.02
C GLU A 70 6.02 -12.71 14.36
N LYS A 71 5.89 -14.05 14.34
CA LYS A 71 6.05 -14.87 15.55
C LYS A 71 7.52 -14.91 15.95
N PHE A 72 8.04 -13.84 16.55
CA PHE A 72 9.35 -13.85 17.19
C PHE A 72 9.32 -13.52 18.70
N ASP A 73 8.15 -13.24 19.28
CA ASP A 73 8.00 -13.12 20.74
C ASP A 73 7.86 -14.50 21.41
N SER A 74 8.85 -15.36 21.24
CA SER A 74 8.92 -16.66 21.93
C SER A 74 10.36 -17.05 22.24
N PHE A 75 11.13 -16.15 22.87
CA PHE A 75 12.31 -16.50 23.66
C PHE A 75 12.43 -15.55 24.85
#